data_AF-A0A8X6VPD0-F1
#
_entry.id   AF-A0A8X6VPD0-F1
#
_cell.length_a   1.000
_cell.length_b   1.000
_cell.length_c   1.000
_cell.angle_alpha   90.00
_cell.angle_beta   90.00
_cell.angle_gamma   90.00
#
_symmetry.space_group_name_H-M   'P 1'
#
loop_
_entity.id
_entity.type
_entity.pdbx_description
1 polymer ?
#
loop_
_entity_poly.entity_id
_entity_poly.type
_entity_poly.pdbx_seq_one_letter_code
_entity_poly.pdbx_strand_id
1 'polypeptide(L)'
;MGWWNPSSKTNKGHNVTVNGDRYRAMITNFFIPEWNNHDVQELWFQQGGATYHTARATIDLLKDTFGDRLISRFGPVNWPPRSCDLTPLDYFVYGYVKSLVYADKQQTLDHLEDNIRRVIVDIRPQMLEKVIENWTSRLDFIRASRGSPMPDIFKM
;
A
#
# COMPACT_ATOMS: atom_id res chain seq x y z
N MET A 1 4.91 14.52 16.96
CA MET A 1 4.86 13.14 17.50
C MET A 1 4.47 12.25 16.35
N GLY A 2 5.18 11.23 15.91
CA GLY A 2 6.45 10.62 16.32
C GLY A 2 6.57 9.37 15.45
N TRP A 3 6.50 9.56 14.12
CA TRP A 3 6.41 8.48 13.15
C TRP A 3 7.79 7.85 12.93
N TRP A 4 8.13 6.88 13.77
CA TRP A 4 9.22 5.94 13.51
C TRP A 4 8.94 4.59 14.18
N ASN A 5 8.86 3.52 13.37
CA ASN A 5 8.92 2.15 13.87
C ASN A 5 10.30 1.55 13.54
N PRO A 6 11.07 1.09 14.54
CA PRO A 6 12.38 0.44 14.38
C PRO A 6 12.39 -0.86 13.55
N SER A 7 11.23 -1.40 13.18
CA SER A 7 11.14 -2.75 12.60
C SER A 7 11.85 -2.94 11.25
N SER A 8 12.30 -1.87 10.59
CA SER A 8 13.11 -1.92 9.37
C SER A 8 14.61 -1.65 9.58
N LYS A 9 15.04 -1.07 10.71
CA LYS A 9 16.46 -0.77 10.97
C LYS A 9 16.99 -1.69 12.07
N THR A 10 17.79 -2.70 11.71
CA THR A 10 18.80 -3.20 12.65
C THR A 10 19.90 -2.15 12.78
N ASN A 11 20.55 -2.08 13.95
CA ASN A 11 21.55 -1.09 14.35
C ASN A 11 22.82 -0.99 13.47
N LYS A 12 22.82 -1.52 12.23
CA LYS A 12 24.02 -1.70 11.39
C LYS A 12 23.85 -1.37 9.90
N GLY A 13 22.72 -0.81 9.44
CA GLY A 13 22.61 -0.33 8.05
C GLY A 13 22.63 -1.42 6.96
N HIS A 14 22.26 -2.66 7.28
CA HIS A 14 22.09 -3.72 6.28
C HIS A 14 20.69 -3.67 5.67
N ASN A 15 20.59 -3.85 4.35
CA ASN A 15 19.31 -4.07 3.67
C ASN A 15 18.67 -5.36 4.20
N VAL A 16 17.48 -5.23 4.81
CA VAL A 16 16.72 -6.38 5.28
C VAL A 16 15.50 -6.59 4.40
N THR A 17 15.38 -7.78 3.81
CA THR A 17 14.23 -8.17 3.01
C THR A 17 12.99 -8.33 3.89
N VAL A 18 11.86 -7.78 3.45
CA VAL A 18 10.56 -8.04 4.08
C VAL A 18 10.20 -9.51 3.84
N ASN A 19 10.07 -10.27 4.93
CA ASN A 19 9.54 -11.64 4.92
C ASN A 19 8.16 -11.66 5.60
N GLY A 20 7.51 -12.83 5.62
CA GLY A 20 6.19 -12.99 6.23
C GLY A 20 6.13 -12.51 7.69
N ASP A 21 7.13 -12.84 8.49
CA ASP A 21 7.15 -12.50 9.92
C ASP A 21 7.28 -10.99 10.12
N ARG A 22 8.18 -10.33 9.38
CA ARG A 22 8.35 -8.88 9.42
C ARG A 22 7.10 -8.15 8.92
N TYR A 23 6.46 -8.68 7.89
CA TYR A 23 5.21 -8.12 7.38
C TYR A 23 4.11 -8.18 8.44
N ARG A 24 3.88 -9.35 9.05
CA ARG A 24 2.88 -9.50 10.12
C ARG A 24 3.22 -8.68 11.36
N ALA A 25 4.49 -8.57 11.72
CA ALA A 25 4.94 -7.69 12.80
C ALA A 25 4.68 -6.22 12.50
N MET A 26 4.90 -5.76 11.26
CA MET A 26 4.56 -4.40 10.83
C MET A 26 3.04 -4.16 10.93
N ILE A 27 2.22 -5.10 10.47
CA ILE A 27 0.76 -4.99 10.57
C ILE A 27 0.31 -4.89 12.03
N THR A 28 0.79 -5.81 12.88
CA THR A 28 0.33 -5.95 14.28
C THR A 28 0.84 -4.83 15.18
N ASN A 29 2.12 -4.46 15.03
CA ASN A 29 2.79 -3.56 15.96
C ASN A 29 2.77 -2.11 15.52
N PHE A 30 2.35 -1.82 14.29
CA PHE A 30 2.36 -0.46 13.75
C PHE A 30 1.08 -0.13 13.00
N PHE A 31 0.72 -0.88 11.96
CA PHE A 31 -0.45 -0.51 11.15
C PHE A 31 -1.74 -0.49 11.99
N ILE A 32 -2.09 -1.60 12.65
CA ILE A 32 -3.33 -1.71 13.42
C ILE A 32 -3.39 -0.67 14.56
N PRO A 33 -2.32 -0.51 15.38
CA PRO A 33 -2.32 0.47 16.46
C PRO A 33 -2.58 1.93 16.03
N GLU A 34 -2.08 2.34 14.86
CA GLU A 34 -2.31 3.70 14.34
C GLU A 34 -3.79 3.99 14.02
N TRP A 35 -4.58 2.93 13.83
CA TRP A 35 -6.02 3.02 13.61
C TRP A 35 -6.84 2.71 14.86
N ASN A 36 -6.24 2.60 16.06
CA ASN A 36 -6.97 2.28 17.30
C ASN A 36 -8.06 3.29 17.67
N ASN A 37 -8.00 4.52 17.15
CA ASN A 37 -9.06 5.53 17.34
C ASN A 37 -10.24 5.37 16.37
N HIS A 38 -10.16 4.41 15.45
CA HIS A 38 -11.18 4.05 14.48
C HIS A 38 -11.64 2.61 14.74
N ASP A 39 -12.87 2.31 14.34
CA ASP A 39 -13.29 0.92 14.28
C ASP A 39 -12.59 0.26 13.09
N VAL A 40 -11.44 -0.36 13.35
CA VAL A 40 -10.65 -1.08 12.35
C VAL A 40 -11.46 -2.17 11.67
N GLN A 41 -12.50 -2.70 12.35
CA GLN A 41 -13.35 -3.68 11.73
C GLN A 41 -14.10 -3.03 10.58
N GLU A 42 -14.60 -1.81 10.71
CA GLU A 42 -15.37 -1.10 9.66
C GLU A 42 -14.53 -0.66 8.44
N LEU A 43 -13.20 -0.81 8.49
CA LEU A 43 -12.31 -0.46 7.39
C LEU A 43 -12.15 -1.61 6.39
N TRP A 44 -12.06 -1.25 5.11
CA TRP A 44 -11.66 -2.18 4.06
C TRP A 44 -10.14 -2.20 3.94
N PHE A 45 -9.55 -3.39 4.05
CA PHE A 45 -8.13 -3.60 3.83
C PHE A 45 -7.87 -4.26 2.47
N GLN A 46 -6.98 -3.68 1.67
CA GLN A 46 -6.58 -4.23 0.39
C GLN A 46 -5.06 -4.48 0.35
N GLN A 47 -4.65 -5.64 -0.18
CA GLN A 47 -3.25 -5.95 -0.43
C GLN A 47 -3.04 -6.74 -1.73
N GLY A 48 -1.85 -6.59 -2.31
CA GLY A 48 -1.44 -7.31 -3.52
C GLY A 48 -1.05 -8.78 -3.29
N GLY A 49 -0.80 -9.51 -4.37
CA GLY A 49 -0.59 -10.97 -4.34
C GLY A 49 0.85 -11.45 -4.04
N ALA A 50 1.67 -10.67 -3.31
CA ALA A 50 3.02 -11.09 -2.94
C ALA A 50 3.00 -12.28 -1.97
N THR A 51 3.99 -13.17 -2.02
CA THR A 51 3.99 -14.42 -1.24
C THR A 51 3.76 -14.21 0.25
N TYR A 52 4.35 -13.17 0.85
CA TYR A 52 4.20 -12.88 2.28
C TYR A 52 2.85 -12.22 2.63
N HIS A 53 2.17 -11.58 1.67
CA HIS A 53 0.80 -11.09 1.83
C HIS A 53 -0.20 -12.26 1.81
N THR A 54 0.04 -13.26 0.95
CA THR A 54 -0.90 -14.36 0.70
C THR A 54 -0.61 -15.61 1.53
N ALA A 55 0.43 -15.59 2.35
CA ALA A 55 0.75 -16.67 3.26
C ALA A 55 -0.43 -16.91 4.21
N ARG A 56 -0.72 -18.18 4.54
CA ARG A 56 -1.90 -18.54 5.34
C ARG A 56 -1.98 -17.77 6.65
N ALA A 57 -0.88 -17.72 7.39
CA ALA A 57 -0.78 -16.97 8.64
C ALA A 57 -1.04 -15.46 8.48
N THR A 58 -0.69 -14.87 7.33
CA THR A 58 -0.96 -13.46 7.05
C THR A 58 -2.45 -13.24 6.73
N ILE A 59 -3.05 -14.13 5.94
CA ILE A 59 -4.48 -14.07 5.63
C ILE A 59 -5.33 -14.29 6.88
N ASP A 60 -4.96 -15.23 7.73
CA ASP A 60 -5.69 -15.49 8.99
C ASP A 60 -5.59 -14.26 9.92
N LEU A 61 -4.40 -13.68 10.12
CA LEU A 61 -4.22 -12.43 10.88
C LEU A 61 -5.12 -11.28 10.38
N LEU A 62 -5.15 -11.08 9.05
CA LEU A 62 -5.93 -10.00 8.46
C LEU A 62 -7.44 -10.28 8.53
N LYS A 63 -7.88 -11.55 8.42
CA LYS A 63 -9.28 -11.92 8.61
C LYS A 63 -9.74 -11.71 10.04
N ASP A 64 -8.90 -12.05 11.02
CA ASP A 64 -9.21 -11.81 12.43
C ASP A 64 -9.36 -10.32 12.74
N THR A 65 -8.67 -9.46 11.98
CA THR A 65 -8.70 -8.00 12.16
C THR A 65 -9.83 -7.32 11.37
N PHE A 66 -9.97 -7.64 10.09
CA PHE A 66 -10.84 -6.94 9.13
C PHE A 66 -12.09 -7.75 8.73
N GLY A 67 -12.22 -9.00 9.17
CA GLY A 67 -13.34 -9.88 8.83
C GLY A 67 -13.51 -10.09 7.33
N ASP A 68 -14.75 -9.93 6.85
CA ASP A 68 -15.10 -10.06 5.43
C ASP A 68 -14.64 -8.86 4.58
N ARG A 69 -14.15 -7.78 5.20
CA ARG A 69 -13.69 -6.55 4.53
C ARG A 69 -12.22 -6.60 4.10
N LEU A 70 -11.78 -7.78 3.68
CA LEU A 70 -10.43 -8.04 3.20
C LEU A 70 -10.42 -8.34 1.69
N ILE A 71 -9.75 -7.47 0.93
CA ILE A 71 -9.50 -7.64 -0.49
C ILE A 71 -8.07 -8.14 -0.68
N SER A 72 -7.91 -9.44 -0.94
CA SER A 72 -6.61 -10.09 -1.10
C SER A 72 -6.75 -11.36 -1.93
N ARG A 73 -5.66 -11.82 -2.53
CA ARG A 73 -5.63 -13.21 -3.00
C ARG A 73 -5.83 -14.14 -1.80
N PHE A 74 -6.78 -15.07 -1.91
CA PHE A 74 -7.25 -15.97 -0.84
C PHE A 74 -7.99 -15.29 0.34
N GLY A 75 -8.29 -13.98 0.21
CA GLY A 75 -9.19 -13.28 1.10
C GLY A 75 -10.67 -13.54 0.80
N PRO A 76 -11.59 -13.01 1.61
CA PRO A 76 -13.04 -13.03 1.36
C PRO A 76 -13.41 -12.43 0.00
N VAL A 77 -12.81 -11.28 -0.35
CA VAL A 77 -12.91 -10.69 -1.68
C VAL A 77 -11.61 -10.97 -2.43
N ASN A 78 -11.70 -11.80 -3.47
CA ASN A 78 -10.52 -12.27 -4.20
C ASN A 78 -9.92 -11.15 -5.07
N TRP A 79 -8.61 -10.92 -4.94
CA TRP A 79 -7.88 -9.95 -5.77
C TRP A 79 -7.11 -10.66 -6.91
N PRO A 80 -7.26 -10.22 -8.17
CA PRO A 80 -6.63 -10.89 -9.30
C PRO A 80 -5.09 -10.80 -9.29
N PRO A 81 -4.39 -11.77 -9.92
CA PRO A 81 -2.96 -11.66 -10.17
C PRO A 81 -2.62 -10.46 -11.06
N ARG A 82 -1.44 -9.86 -10.84
CA ARG A 82 -0.85 -8.85 -11.74
C ARG A 82 -1.76 -7.64 -11.97
N SER A 83 -2.48 -7.22 -10.94
CA SER A 83 -3.42 -6.10 -10.99
C SER A 83 -2.85 -4.81 -10.40
N CYS A 84 -1.59 -4.50 -10.69
CA CYS A 84 -0.96 -3.24 -10.29
C CYS A 84 -1.75 -2.02 -10.83
N ASP A 85 -2.37 -2.15 -12.00
CA ASP A 85 -3.26 -1.12 -12.57
C ASP A 85 -4.53 -0.87 -11.75
N LEU A 86 -4.81 -1.69 -10.73
CA LEU A 86 -5.95 -1.56 -9.83
C LEU A 86 -5.58 -1.16 -8.40
N THR A 87 -4.29 -1.08 -8.05
CA THR A 87 -3.87 -0.67 -6.72
C THR A 87 -3.55 0.83 -6.74
N PRO A 88 -4.29 1.70 -6.03
CA PRO A 88 -3.97 3.13 -5.91
C PRO A 88 -2.52 3.43 -5.53
N LEU A 89 -1.93 2.59 -4.67
CA LEU A 89 -0.53 2.70 -4.29
C LEU A 89 0.42 2.46 -5.46
N ASP A 90 0.12 1.50 -6.34
CA ASP A 90 1.00 1.12 -7.45
C ASP A 90 0.90 2.11 -8.63
N TYR A 91 -0.32 2.46 -9.05
CA TYR A 91 -0.49 3.30 -10.25
C TYR A 91 -0.33 4.80 -9.97
N PHE A 92 -0.50 5.25 -8.72
CA PHE A 92 -0.41 6.68 -8.37
C PHE A 92 0.66 6.94 -7.31
N VAL A 93 0.45 6.52 -6.05
CA VAL A 93 1.26 6.99 -4.91
C VAL A 93 2.75 6.73 -5.12
N TYR A 94 3.12 5.51 -5.54
CA TYR A 94 4.51 5.16 -5.74
C TYR A 94 5.18 5.99 -6.85
N GLY A 95 4.51 6.14 -7.99
CA GLY A 95 5.04 6.93 -9.12
C GLY A 95 5.13 8.42 -8.79
N TYR A 96 4.09 8.97 -8.16
CA TYR A 96 4.00 10.36 -7.75
C TYR A 96 5.03 10.71 -6.68
N VAL A 97 5.10 9.93 -5.59
CA VAL A 97 6.07 10.17 -4.53
C VAL A 97 7.49 10.03 -5.08
N LYS A 98 7.76 9.01 -5.90
CA LYS A 98 9.09 8.82 -6.50
C LYS A 98 9.49 10.00 -7.38
N SER A 99 8.60 10.54 -8.22
CA SER A 99 8.96 11.66 -9.10
C SER A 99 9.34 12.92 -8.32
N LEU A 100 8.68 13.18 -7.19
CA LEU A 100 8.98 14.33 -6.33
C LEU A 100 10.18 14.10 -5.40
N VAL A 101 10.32 12.90 -4.86
CA VAL A 101 11.42 12.58 -3.94
C VAL A 101 12.78 12.64 -4.64
N TYR A 102 12.82 12.23 -5.91
CA TYR A 102 14.04 12.20 -6.72
C TYR A 102 14.19 13.40 -7.68
N ALA A 103 13.32 14.40 -7.60
CA ALA A 103 13.48 15.64 -8.37
C ALA A 103 14.80 16.36 -8.02
N ASP A 104 15.19 16.31 -6.74
CA ASP A 104 16.47 16.79 -6.23
C ASP A 104 17.43 15.63 -5.92
N LYS A 105 18.73 15.83 -6.16
CA LYS A 105 19.77 14.85 -5.80
C LYS A 105 19.96 14.84 -4.28
N GLN A 106 19.28 13.93 -3.59
CA GLN A 106 19.46 13.70 -2.15
C GLN A 106 20.85 13.13 -1.87
N GLN A 107 21.57 13.73 -0.92
CA GLN A 107 22.97 13.38 -0.61
C GLN A 107 23.11 12.34 0.51
N THR A 108 22.07 12.16 1.34
CA THR A 108 22.09 11.27 2.51
C THR A 108 20.78 10.51 2.67
N LEU A 109 20.80 9.42 3.43
CA LEU A 109 19.59 8.64 3.76
C LEU A 109 18.62 9.44 4.61
N ASP A 110 19.10 10.29 5.52
CA ASP A 110 18.25 11.10 6.39
C ASP A 110 17.49 12.15 5.58
N HIS A 111 18.15 12.83 4.63
CA HIS A 111 17.47 13.77 3.73
C HIS A 111 16.44 13.06 2.83
N LEU A 112 16.74 11.83 2.39
CA LEU A 112 15.78 11.03 1.63
C LEU A 112 14.55 10.69 2.48
N GLU A 113 14.74 10.28 3.73
CA GLU A 113 13.64 9.96 4.66
C GLU A 113 12.76 11.19 4.93
N ASP A 114 13.37 12.35 5.19
CA ASP A 114 12.65 13.61 5.41
C ASP A 114 11.90 14.07 4.16
N ASN A 115 12.49 13.91 2.98
CA ASN A 115 11.82 14.29 1.73
C ASN A 115 10.62 13.38 1.42
N ILE A 116 10.72 12.07 1.69
CA ILE A 116 9.58 11.14 1.59
C ILE A 116 8.45 11.59 2.50
N ARG A 117 8.74 11.92 3.77
CA ARG A 117 7.74 12.39 4.73
C ARG A 117 7.06 13.67 4.27
N ARG A 118 7.85 14.66 3.82
CA ARG A 118 7.33 15.92 3.31
C ARG A 118 6.38 15.70 2.13
N VAL A 119 6.81 14.93 1.14
CA VAL A 119 6.00 14.64 -0.05
C VAL A 119 4.71 13.91 0.30
N ILE A 120 4.74 12.95 1.23
CA ILE A 120 3.53 12.24 1.68
C ILE A 120 2.55 13.19 2.38
N VAL A 121 3.04 14.06 3.27
CA VAL A 121 2.21 15.06 3.97
C VAL A 121 1.60 16.07 3.00
N ASP A 122 2.31 16.40 1.91
CA ASP A 122 1.82 17.31 0.87
C ASP A 122 0.75 16.67 -0.05
N ILE A 123 0.46 15.37 0.07
CA ILE A 123 -0.62 14.73 -0.70
C ILE A 123 -1.96 15.26 -0.20
N ARG A 124 -2.60 16.08 -1.05
CA ARG A 124 -3.89 16.71 -0.73
C ARG A 124 -5.05 15.71 -0.79
N PRO A 125 -6.07 15.83 0.06
CA PRO A 125 -7.27 14.99 0.01
C PRO A 125 -7.94 14.95 -1.37
N GLN A 126 -7.99 16.07 -2.09
CA GLN A 126 -8.58 16.14 -3.44
C GLN A 126 -7.81 15.31 -4.48
N MET A 127 -6.52 15.04 -4.23
CA MET A 127 -5.76 14.12 -5.09
C MET A 127 -6.16 12.68 -4.80
N LEU A 128 -6.36 12.32 -3.53
CA LEU A 128 -6.84 11.00 -3.13
C LEU A 128 -8.26 10.74 -3.63
N GLU A 129 -9.16 11.72 -3.59
CA GLU A 129 -10.52 11.62 -4.16
C GLU A 129 -10.47 11.24 -5.65
N LYS A 130 -9.68 11.97 -6.44
CA LYS A 130 -9.50 11.68 -7.88
C LYS A 130 -8.90 10.30 -8.14
N VAL A 131 -8.01 9.85 -7.27
CA VAL A 131 -7.42 8.49 -7.36
C VAL A 131 -8.51 7.44 -7.15
N ILE A 132 -9.39 7.63 -6.16
CA ILE A 132 -10.53 6.73 -5.93
C ILE A 132 -11.55 6.79 -7.09
N GLU A 133 -11.87 7.97 -7.61
CA GLU A 133 -12.73 8.10 -8.81
C GLU A 133 -12.13 7.37 -10.03
N ASN A 134 -10.82 7.50 -10.24
CA ASN A 134 -10.12 6.78 -11.28
C ASN A 134 -10.15 5.26 -11.04
N TRP A 135 -10.05 4.80 -9.80
CA TRP A 135 -10.16 3.38 -9.47
C TRP A 135 -11.48 2.76 -9.94
N THR A 136 -12.60 3.47 -9.78
CA THR A 136 -13.91 3.02 -10.30
C THR A 136 -13.90 2.93 -11.84
N SER A 137 -13.40 3.96 -12.51
CA SER A 137 -13.29 3.97 -13.99
C SER A 137 -12.41 2.82 -14.52
N ARG A 138 -11.33 2.52 -13.80
CA ARG A 138 -10.40 1.42 -14.09
C ARG A 138 -11.08 0.05 -13.96
N LEU A 139 -11.90 -0.14 -12.93
CA LEU A 139 -12.70 -1.36 -12.78
C LEU A 139 -13.71 -1.55 -13.92
N ASP A 140 -14.41 -0.48 -14.30
CA ASP A 140 -15.36 -0.50 -15.41
C ASP A 140 -14.67 -0.87 -16.73
N PHE A 141 -13.49 -0.30 -16.99
CA PHE A 141 -12.69 -0.67 -18.15
C PHE A 141 -12.32 -2.15 -18.14
N ILE A 142 -11.79 -2.68 -17.02
CA ILE A 142 -11.40 -4.09 -16.93
C ILE A 142 -12.59 -5.03 -17.13
N ARG A 143 -13.76 -4.66 -16.58
CA ARG A 143 -14.99 -5.39 -16.77
C ARG A 143 -15.41 -5.41 -18.25
N ALA A 144 -15.38 -4.25 -18.93
CA ALA A 144 -15.73 -4.14 -20.33
C ALA A 144 -14.71 -4.86 -21.25
N SER A 145 -13.43 -4.81 -20.91
CA SER A 145 -12.33 -5.37 -21.69
C SER A 145 -12.04 -6.85 -21.40
N ARG A 146 -12.84 -7.49 -20.54
CA ARG A 146 -12.68 -8.88 -20.09
C ARG A 146 -11.27 -9.17 -19.53
N GLY A 147 -10.72 -8.22 -18.78
CA GLY A 147 -9.39 -8.38 -18.16
C GLY A 147 -8.21 -7.99 -19.05
N SER A 148 -8.44 -7.28 -20.16
CA SER A 148 -7.32 -6.79 -20.98
C SER A 148 -6.52 -5.71 -20.23
N PRO A 149 -5.19 -5.63 -20.45
CA PRO A 149 -4.36 -4.59 -19.85
C PRO A 149 -4.89 -3.19 -20.17
N MET A 150 -4.75 -2.27 -19.23
CA MET A 150 -5.15 -0.89 -19.46
C MET A 150 -4.14 -0.16 -20.36
N PRO A 151 -4.62 0.62 -21.35
CA PRO A 151 -3.74 1.49 -22.14
C PRO A 151 -3.14 2.60 -21.26
N ASP A 152 -1.93 3.05 -21.59
CA ASP A 152 -1.13 3.99 -20.79
C ASP A 152 -1.81 5.35 -20.53
N ILE A 153 -2.88 5.67 -21.27
CA ILE A 153 -3.63 6.94 -21.22
C ILE A 153 -4.33 7.15 -19.87
N PHE A 154 -4.53 6.10 -19.07
CA PHE A 154 -5.16 6.20 -17.74
C PHE A 154 -4.15 6.35 -16.58
N LYS A 155 -2.84 6.29 -16.86
CA LYS A 155 -1.77 6.49 -15.86
C LYS A 155 -1.55 8.00 -15.68
N MET A 156 -2.35 8.61 -14.81
CA MET A 156 -2.09 9.94 -14.25
C MET A 156 -1.15 9.85 -13.05
#